data_AF-A0A355X4A0-F1
#
_entry.id   AF-A0A355X4A0-F1
#
_cell.length_a   1.000
_cell.length_b   1.000
_cell.length_c   1.000
_cell.angle_alpha   90.00
_cell.angle_beta   90.00
_cell.angle_gamma   90.00
#
_symmetry.space_group_name_H-M   'P 1'
#
loop_
_entity.id
_entity.type
_entity.pdbx_description
1 polymer ?
#
loop_
_entity_poly.entity_id
_entity_poly.type
_entity_poly.pdbx_seq_one_letter_code
_entity_poly.pdbx_strand_id
1 'polypeptide(L)'
;MKKEEYIEKVLAHIQNKAFVSTIRQEIEGHIDDRELYYKDCGYDTETAQQKAIEHMGSADKLGIQMDMLHDYKKQKIVCIIGLVIFILHLICIKYLSSLIFNDYISPQSACISMIIACIVYRCAFVSRCRIILFLQGIASFGAALYFTENFNLIWIFSYTESDDIFEIICAVSVAVLGIMFFIHSIMCLTCSGEINALIKGKPNNKILRRYEIYGHILSAFSIACAVLAITCIPTVIEPFLQN
;
A
#
# COMPACT_ATOMS: atom_id res chain seq x y z
N MET A 1 -18.31 21.73 28.68
CA MET A 1 -18.82 20.88 27.58
C MET A 1 -18.41 19.46 27.91
N LYS A 2 -19.31 18.48 27.80
CA LYS A 2 -18.97 17.08 28.15
C LYS A 2 -18.18 16.42 27.02
N LYS A 3 -17.42 15.36 27.33
CA LYS A 3 -16.63 14.57 26.35
C LYS A 3 -17.48 14.15 25.15
N GLU A 4 -18.65 13.58 25.39
CA GLU A 4 -19.55 13.09 24.33
C GLU A 4 -20.04 14.22 23.43
N GLU A 5 -20.42 15.36 24.03
CA GLU A 5 -20.88 16.55 23.31
C GLU A 5 -19.78 17.13 22.41
N TYR A 6 -18.52 17.13 22.88
CA TYR A 6 -17.38 17.52 22.08
C TYR A 6 -17.19 16.61 20.87
N ILE A 7 -17.20 15.29 21.10
CA ILE A 7 -17.02 14.29 20.05
C ILE A 7 -18.11 14.41 19.00
N GLU A 8 -19.38 14.48 19.41
CA GLU A 8 -20.51 14.66 18.47
C GLU A 8 -20.36 15.92 17.63
N LYS A 9 -19.91 17.02 18.24
CA LYS A 9 -19.67 18.27 17.53
C LYS A 9 -18.53 18.17 16.52
N VAL A 10 -17.46 17.43 16.82
CA VAL A 10 -16.39 17.15 15.85
C VAL A 10 -16.91 16.27 14.70
N LEU A 11 -17.66 15.21 15.02
CA LEU A 11 -18.18 14.25 14.06
C LEU A 11 -19.23 14.85 13.11
N ALA A 12 -19.94 15.91 13.53
CA ALA A 12 -20.90 16.63 12.70
C ALA A 12 -20.27 17.24 11.45
N HIS A 13 -18.97 17.55 11.47
CA HIS A 13 -18.23 18.08 10.31
C HIS A 13 -17.80 16.98 9.32
N ILE A 14 -17.90 15.71 9.70
CA ILE A 14 -17.45 14.60 8.87
C ILE A 14 -18.52 14.25 7.84
N GLN A 15 -18.22 14.53 6.57
CA GLN A 15 -19.11 14.27 5.44
C GLN A 15 -19.19 12.77 5.14
N ASN A 16 -18.05 12.08 5.22
CA ASN A 16 -17.98 10.65 4.91
C ASN A 16 -18.33 9.77 6.11
N LYS A 17 -19.53 9.21 6.10
CA LYS A 17 -20.04 8.34 7.17
C LYS A 17 -19.23 7.06 7.38
N ALA A 18 -18.48 6.59 6.39
CA ALA A 18 -17.62 5.41 6.54
C ALA A 18 -16.46 5.64 7.53
N PHE A 19 -15.99 6.88 7.68
CA PHE A 19 -14.87 7.20 8.58
C PHE A 19 -15.31 7.70 9.96
N VAL A 20 -16.60 7.96 10.17
CA VAL A 20 -17.13 8.48 11.45
C VAL A 20 -16.75 7.59 12.63
N SER A 21 -16.85 6.26 12.49
CA SER A 21 -16.48 5.32 13.55
C SER A 21 -14.99 5.33 13.86
N THR A 22 -14.14 5.47 12.84
CA THR A 22 -12.68 5.50 12.98
C THR A 22 -12.24 6.81 13.64
N ILE A 23 -12.76 7.94 13.16
CA ILE A 23 -12.45 9.27 13.70
C ILE A 23 -12.95 9.40 15.14
N ARG A 24 -14.13 8.86 15.46
CA ARG A 24 -14.63 8.79 16.83
C ARG A 24 -13.63 8.10 17.74
N GLN A 25 -13.18 6.91 17.35
CA GLN A 25 -12.26 6.11 18.17
C GLN A 25 -10.91 6.81 18.38
N GLU A 26 -10.40 7.52 17.36
CA GLU A 26 -9.16 8.29 17.46
C GLU A 26 -9.28 9.45 18.45
N ILE A 27 -10.38 10.22 18.37
CA ILE A 27 -10.63 11.35 19.27
C ILE A 27 -10.89 10.86 20.69
N GLU A 28 -11.70 9.82 20.87
CA GLU A 28 -11.96 9.21 22.18
C GLU A 28 -10.66 8.78 22.85
N GLY A 29 -9.82 8.03 22.12
CA GLY A 29 -8.54 7.57 22.64
C GLY A 29 -7.60 8.72 23.01
N HIS A 30 -7.53 9.77 22.17
CA HIS A 30 -6.66 10.91 22.47
C HIS A 30 -7.17 11.74 23.66
N ILE A 31 -8.49 11.87 23.85
CA ILE A 31 -9.06 12.52 25.04
C ILE A 31 -8.77 11.67 26.28
N ASP A 32 -8.93 10.35 26.21
CA ASP A 32 -8.67 9.44 27.33
C ASP A 32 -7.21 9.47 27.77
N ASP A 33 -6.27 9.46 26.81
CA ASP A 33 -4.84 9.58 27.08
C ASP A 33 -4.51 10.92 27.78
N ARG A 34 -5.17 12.01 27.37
CA ARG A 34 -4.99 13.34 27.98
C ARG A 34 -5.64 13.44 29.35
N GLU A 35 -6.80 12.85 29.55
CA GLU A 35 -7.49 12.80 30.84
C GLU A 35 -6.62 12.04 31.85
N LEU A 36 -6.05 10.90 31.46
CA LEU A 36 -5.14 10.12 32.29
C LEU A 36 -3.91 10.94 32.69
N TYR A 37 -3.30 11.65 31.72
CA TYR A 37 -2.17 12.54 32.00
C TYR A 37 -2.49 13.60 33.06
N TYR A 38 -3.66 14.23 33.00
CA TYR A 38 -4.05 15.22 34.00
C TYR A 38 -4.37 14.61 35.35
N LYS A 39 -4.95 13.39 35.40
CA LYS A 39 -5.10 12.65 36.66
C LYS A 39 -3.75 12.33 37.31
N ASP A 40 -2.77 11.91 36.52
CA ASP A 40 -1.39 11.66 37.00
C ASP A 40 -0.71 12.93 37.51
N CYS A 41 -1.11 14.10 36.99
CA CYS A 41 -0.71 15.41 37.50
C CYS A 41 -1.43 15.83 38.80
N GLY A 42 -2.33 15.00 39.34
CA GLY A 42 -3.04 15.22 40.60
C GLY A 42 -4.37 15.98 40.46
N TYR A 43 -4.90 16.16 39.25
CA TYR A 43 -6.24 16.72 39.06
C TYR A 43 -7.32 15.66 39.35
N ASP A 44 -8.46 16.09 39.88
CA ASP A 44 -9.63 15.23 40.00
C ASP A 44 -10.20 14.87 38.62
N THR A 45 -11.05 13.84 38.55
CA THR A 45 -11.59 13.32 37.29
C THR A 45 -12.33 14.36 36.45
N GLU A 46 -13.12 15.24 37.07
CA GLU A 46 -13.92 16.23 36.34
C GLU A 46 -12.99 17.32 35.77
N THR A 47 -12.08 17.84 36.58
CA THR A 47 -11.09 18.83 36.13
C THR A 47 -10.15 18.26 35.07
N ALA A 48 -9.73 17.00 35.22
CA ALA A 48 -8.87 16.32 34.27
C ALA A 48 -9.54 16.16 32.90
N GLN A 49 -10.82 15.76 32.88
CA GLN A 49 -11.59 15.62 31.65
C GLN A 49 -11.77 16.98 30.96
N GLN A 50 -12.11 18.03 31.72
CA GLN A 50 -12.29 19.37 31.17
C GLN A 50 -10.99 19.90 30.56
N LYS A 51 -9.85 19.70 31.24
CA LYS A 51 -8.51 20.04 30.71
C LYS A 51 -8.13 19.21 29.48
N ALA A 52 -8.53 17.94 29.43
CA ALA A 52 -8.32 17.10 28.26
C ALA A 52 -9.07 17.65 27.03
N ILE A 53 -10.34 18.03 27.20
CA ILE A 53 -11.16 18.64 26.14
C ILE A 53 -10.59 20.00 25.72
N GLU A 54 -10.19 20.85 26.67
CA GLU A 54 -9.57 22.15 26.37
C GLU A 54 -8.27 22.00 25.57
N HIS A 55 -7.48 20.97 25.89
CA HIS A 55 -6.27 20.64 25.14
C HIS A 55 -6.57 20.20 23.69
N MET A 56 -7.73 19.60 23.41
CA MET A 56 -8.14 19.26 22.04
C MET A 56 -8.47 20.52 21.21
N GLY A 57 -8.77 21.64 21.88
CA GLY A 57 -9.10 22.91 21.23
C GLY A 57 -10.51 22.92 20.64
N SER A 58 -10.73 23.75 19.61
CA SER A 58 -12.05 23.94 19.01
C SER A 58 -12.53 22.70 18.26
N ALA A 59 -13.70 22.18 18.65
CA ALA A 59 -14.35 21.06 17.97
C ALA A 59 -14.58 21.32 16.48
N ASP A 60 -14.95 22.55 16.12
CA ASP A 60 -15.23 22.94 14.74
C ASP A 60 -13.95 22.93 13.89
N LYS A 61 -12.85 23.48 14.41
CA LYS A 61 -11.56 23.46 13.72
C LYS A 61 -11.04 22.03 13.56
N LEU A 62 -11.12 21.23 14.61
CA LEU A 62 -10.69 19.83 14.58
C LEU A 62 -11.53 19.01 13.59
N GLY A 63 -12.85 19.19 13.58
CA GLY A 63 -13.76 18.50 12.67
C GLY A 63 -13.46 18.81 11.20
N ILE A 64 -13.25 20.09 10.86
CA ILE A 64 -12.87 20.50 9.49
C ILE A 64 -11.51 19.88 9.10
N GLN A 65 -10.52 19.91 10.00
CA GLN A 65 -9.21 19.31 9.72
C GLN A 65 -9.29 17.79 9.52
N MET A 66 -10.08 17.11 10.35
CA MET A 66 -10.27 15.67 10.27
C MET A 66 -11.01 15.26 8.99
N ASP A 67 -12.04 16.01 8.57
CA ASP A 67 -12.75 15.77 7.30
C ASP A 67 -11.80 15.97 6.09
N MET A 68 -10.96 17.00 6.12
CA MET A 68 -9.95 17.25 5.07
C MET A 68 -8.88 16.16 4.99
N LEU A 69 -8.42 15.63 6.11
CA LEU A 69 -7.45 14.52 6.15
C LEU A 69 -8.06 13.22 5.63
N HIS A 70 -9.35 13.03 5.84
CA HIS A 70 -10.11 11.87 5.37
C HIS A 70 -10.87 12.15 4.05
N ASP A 71 -10.41 13.13 3.26
CA ASP A 71 -11.08 13.57 2.03
C ASP A 71 -11.23 12.44 1.01
N TYR A 72 -12.45 11.91 1.01
CA TYR A 72 -12.94 10.80 0.21
C TYR A 72 -12.81 11.03 -1.30
N LYS A 73 -12.86 12.29 -1.77
CA LYS A 73 -12.77 12.60 -3.20
C LYS A 73 -11.38 12.28 -3.73
N LYS A 74 -10.33 12.63 -2.98
CA LYS A 74 -8.94 12.33 -3.33
C LYS A 74 -8.70 10.83 -3.33
N GLN A 75 -9.17 10.12 -2.30
CA GLN A 75 -9.03 8.65 -2.22
C GLN A 75 -9.73 7.96 -3.39
N LYS A 76 -10.93 8.39 -3.78
CA LYS A 76 -11.64 7.88 -4.97
C LYS A 76 -10.89 8.11 -6.27
N ILE A 77 -10.33 9.30 -6.47
CA ILE A 77 -9.57 9.62 -7.68
C ILE A 77 -8.33 8.72 -7.76
N VAL A 78 -7.59 8.54 -6.66
CA VAL A 78 -6.43 7.64 -6.64
C VAL A 78 -6.85 6.17 -6.85
N CYS A 79 -7.98 5.73 -6.29
CA CYS A 79 -8.55 4.40 -6.59
C CYS A 79 -8.87 4.23 -8.09
N ILE A 80 -9.53 5.20 -8.70
CA ILE A 80 -9.89 5.16 -10.13
C ILE A 80 -8.63 5.13 -10.99
N ILE A 81 -7.65 5.99 -10.69
CA ILE A 81 -6.35 5.99 -11.37
C ILE A 81 -5.66 4.64 -11.20
N GLY A 82 -5.63 4.08 -9.98
CA GLY A 82 -5.05 2.76 -9.71
C GLY A 82 -5.74 1.64 -10.50
N LEU A 83 -7.07 1.67 -10.60
CA LEU A 83 -7.84 0.71 -11.39
C LEU A 83 -7.54 0.83 -12.89
N VAL A 84 -7.47 2.06 -13.42
CA VAL A 84 -7.13 2.30 -14.83
C VAL A 84 -5.71 1.81 -15.14
N ILE A 85 -4.73 2.11 -14.28
CA ILE A 85 -3.35 1.63 -14.46
C ILE A 85 -3.31 0.09 -14.36
N PHE A 86 -4.06 -0.53 -13.46
CA PHE A 86 -4.16 -2.00 -13.36
C PHE A 86 -4.74 -2.63 -14.63
N ILE A 87 -5.82 -2.07 -15.18
CA ILE A 87 -6.40 -2.55 -16.44
C ILE A 87 -5.40 -2.37 -17.59
N LEU A 88 -4.72 -1.23 -17.66
CA LEU A 88 -3.66 -0.98 -18.64
C LEU A 88 -2.50 -1.97 -18.48
N HIS A 89 -2.13 -2.35 -17.25
CA HIS A 89 -1.11 -3.36 -16.98
C HIS A 89 -1.51 -4.73 -17.52
N LEU A 90 -2.75 -5.17 -17.27
CA LEU A 90 -3.25 -6.46 -17.80
C LEU A 90 -3.29 -6.47 -19.34
N ILE A 91 -3.70 -5.35 -19.95
CA ILE A 91 -3.68 -5.18 -21.41
C ILE A 91 -2.24 -5.20 -21.91
N CYS A 92 -1.33 -4.47 -21.27
CA CYS A 92 0.08 -4.38 -21.66
C CYS A 92 0.78 -5.75 -21.56
N ILE A 93 0.57 -6.52 -20.48
CA ILE A 93 1.08 -7.88 -20.36
C ILE A 93 0.56 -8.75 -21.51
N LYS A 94 -0.74 -8.71 -21.80
CA LYS A 94 -1.33 -9.52 -22.89
C LYS A 94 -0.82 -9.13 -24.27
N TYR A 95 -0.71 -7.84 -24.56
CA TYR A 95 -0.23 -7.34 -25.86
C TYR A 95 1.28 -7.53 -26.03
N LEU A 96 2.07 -7.29 -24.98
CA LEU A 96 3.52 -7.50 -25.00
C LEU A 96 3.82 -9.00 -25.17
N SER A 97 3.10 -9.85 -24.44
CA SER A 97 3.10 -11.30 -24.62
C SER A 97 2.73 -11.68 -26.07
N SER A 98 1.65 -11.12 -26.62
CA SER A 98 1.21 -11.35 -28.02
C SER A 98 2.17 -10.83 -29.10
N LEU A 99 2.91 -9.75 -28.86
CA LEU A 99 3.91 -9.19 -29.77
C LEU A 99 5.24 -9.95 -29.72
N ILE A 100 5.52 -10.62 -28.60
CA ILE A 100 6.79 -11.32 -28.32
C ILE A 100 6.70 -12.83 -28.55
N PHE A 101 5.51 -13.45 -28.62
CA PHE A 101 5.34 -14.91 -28.87
C PHE A 101 5.88 -15.37 -30.25
N ASN A 102 7.21 -15.44 -30.37
CA ASN A 102 7.95 -16.69 -30.39
C ASN A 102 8.36 -17.03 -28.95
N ASP A 103 7.55 -17.82 -28.22
CA ASP A 103 7.81 -18.65 -27.02
C ASP A 103 8.85 -18.26 -25.94
N TYR A 104 9.44 -17.07 -25.93
CA TYR A 104 10.51 -16.65 -25.01
C TYR A 104 10.19 -15.31 -24.37
N ILE A 105 10.09 -15.30 -23.03
CA ILE A 105 9.92 -14.07 -22.26
C ILE A 105 11.29 -13.40 -22.16
N SER A 106 11.46 -12.30 -22.89
CA SER A 106 12.72 -11.56 -22.81
C SER A 106 12.86 -10.87 -21.44
N PRO A 107 14.08 -10.76 -20.86
CA PRO A 107 14.32 -10.10 -19.58
C PRO A 107 13.82 -8.64 -19.53
N GLN A 108 13.82 -7.96 -20.67
CA GLN A 108 13.34 -6.57 -20.79
C GLN A 108 11.83 -6.48 -20.57
N SER A 109 11.07 -7.44 -21.10
CA SER A 109 9.62 -7.52 -20.89
C SER A 109 9.27 -7.75 -19.41
N ALA A 110 10.09 -8.53 -18.71
CA ALA A 110 9.95 -8.76 -17.27
C ALA A 110 10.25 -7.49 -16.46
N CYS A 111 11.28 -6.72 -16.83
CA CYS A 111 11.60 -5.44 -16.21
C CYS A 111 10.46 -4.42 -16.38
N ILE A 112 9.89 -4.31 -17.58
CA ILE A 112 8.74 -3.43 -17.85
C ILE A 112 7.54 -3.85 -17.01
N SER A 113 7.23 -5.15 -16.97
CA SER A 113 6.14 -5.69 -16.15
C SER A 113 6.34 -5.38 -14.66
N MET A 114 7.57 -5.54 -14.15
CA MET A 114 7.95 -5.22 -12.77
C MET A 114 7.78 -3.74 -12.43
N ILE A 115 8.21 -2.83 -13.31
CA ILE A 115 8.05 -1.38 -13.12
C ILE A 115 6.57 -1.02 -13.01
N ILE A 116 5.74 -1.55 -13.92
CA ILE A 116 4.30 -1.28 -13.90
C ILE A 116 3.67 -1.86 -12.62
N ALA A 117 4.05 -3.07 -12.20
CA ALA A 117 3.57 -3.68 -10.98
C ALA A 117 3.91 -2.84 -9.74
N CYS A 118 5.11 -2.26 -9.67
CA CYS A 118 5.52 -1.35 -8.59
C CYS A 118 4.68 -0.07 -8.57
N ILE A 119 4.40 0.52 -9.74
CA ILE A 119 3.55 1.73 -9.87
C ILE A 119 2.12 1.43 -9.41
N VAL A 120 1.52 0.34 -9.90
CA VAL A 120 0.16 -0.07 -9.50
C VAL A 120 0.09 -0.33 -8.00
N TYR A 121 1.05 -1.07 -7.45
CA TYR A 121 1.13 -1.33 -6.02
C TYR A 121 1.19 -0.03 -5.21
N ARG A 122 2.02 0.94 -5.62
CA ARG A 122 2.12 2.24 -4.95
C ARG A 122 0.80 3.03 -5.03
N CYS A 123 0.15 3.07 -6.19
CA CYS A 123 -1.15 3.72 -6.35
C CYS A 123 -2.23 3.05 -5.49
N ALA A 124 -2.27 1.73 -5.45
CA ALA A 124 -3.21 0.95 -4.65
C ALA A 124 -2.96 1.13 -3.13
N PHE A 125 -1.69 1.22 -2.73
CA PHE A 125 -1.30 1.48 -1.35
C PHE A 125 -1.68 2.90 -0.90
N VAL A 126 -1.37 3.92 -1.71
CA VAL A 126 -1.70 5.32 -1.40
C VAL A 126 -3.21 5.56 -1.38
N SER A 127 -3.97 4.90 -2.26
CA SER A 127 -5.44 4.96 -2.25
C SER A 127 -6.08 4.19 -1.10
N ARG A 128 -5.31 3.42 -0.32
CA ARG A 128 -5.80 2.50 0.73
C ARG A 128 -6.85 1.50 0.21
N CYS A 129 -6.83 1.19 -1.09
CA CYS A 129 -7.79 0.29 -1.70
C CYS A 129 -7.35 -1.17 -1.53
N ARG A 130 -7.80 -1.79 -0.43
CA ARG A 130 -7.40 -3.17 -0.07
C ARG A 130 -7.75 -4.21 -1.12
N ILE A 131 -8.89 -4.06 -1.81
CA ILE A 131 -9.31 -4.98 -2.88
C ILE A 131 -8.33 -4.91 -4.06
N ILE A 132 -7.97 -3.70 -4.50
CA ILE A 132 -7.01 -3.52 -5.61
C ILE A 132 -5.62 -4.03 -5.19
N LEU A 133 -5.17 -3.74 -3.95
CA LEU A 133 -3.93 -4.30 -3.42
C LEU A 133 -3.92 -5.83 -3.44
N PHE A 134 -5.04 -6.46 -3.07
CA PHE A 134 -5.19 -7.91 -3.06
C PHE A 134 -5.14 -8.51 -4.48
N LEU A 135 -5.93 -7.95 -5.41
CA LEU A 135 -5.92 -8.38 -6.81
C LEU A 135 -4.53 -8.20 -7.45
N GLN A 136 -3.86 -7.07 -7.17
CA GLN A 136 -2.49 -6.82 -7.63
C GLN A 136 -1.50 -7.84 -7.05
N GLY A 137 -1.63 -8.19 -5.78
CA GLY A 137 -0.79 -9.21 -5.15
C GLY A 137 -0.95 -10.58 -5.81
N ILE A 138 -2.18 -11.00 -6.09
CA ILE A 138 -2.45 -12.27 -6.81
C ILE A 138 -1.84 -12.23 -8.21
N ALA A 139 -2.08 -11.15 -8.96
CA ALA A 139 -1.53 -10.99 -10.30
C ALA A 139 0.01 -11.03 -10.31
N SER A 140 0.64 -10.33 -9.36
CA SER A 140 2.11 -10.29 -9.23
C SER A 140 2.70 -11.65 -8.84
N PHE A 141 2.00 -12.42 -8.00
CA PHE A 141 2.41 -13.77 -7.62
C PHE A 141 2.29 -14.75 -8.81
N GLY A 142 1.19 -14.70 -9.55
CA GLY A 142 1.02 -15.50 -10.76
C GLY A 142 2.09 -15.18 -11.82
N ALA A 143 2.40 -13.90 -12.01
CA ALA A 143 3.47 -13.47 -12.91
C ALA A 143 4.85 -13.98 -12.45
N ALA A 144 5.14 -13.97 -11.14
CA ALA A 144 6.38 -14.50 -10.59
C ALA A 144 6.53 -16.02 -10.81
N LEU A 145 5.47 -16.79 -10.60
CA LEU A 145 5.46 -18.24 -10.87
C LEU A 145 5.68 -18.54 -12.36
N TYR A 146 4.90 -17.87 -13.22
CA TYR A 146 5.03 -18.02 -14.67
C TYR A 146 6.43 -17.65 -15.16
N PHE A 147 7.02 -16.57 -14.63
CA PHE A 147 8.38 -16.19 -14.95
C PHE A 147 9.39 -17.25 -14.49
N THR A 148 9.26 -17.79 -13.28
CA THR A 148 10.18 -18.83 -12.76
C THR A 148 10.12 -20.14 -13.56
N GLU A 149 8.94 -20.52 -14.07
CA GLU A 149 8.77 -21.73 -14.88
C GLU A 149 9.33 -21.58 -16.31
N ASN A 150 9.15 -20.42 -16.94
CA ASN A 150 9.64 -20.17 -18.30
C ASN A 150 11.14 -19.78 -18.31
N PHE A 151 11.59 -19.10 -17.26
CA PHE A 151 12.97 -18.72 -17.03
C PHE A 151 13.68 -19.86 -16.29
N ASN A 152 13.97 -20.93 -17.02
CA ASN A 152 14.44 -22.20 -16.49
C ASN A 152 15.78 -22.04 -15.71
N LEU A 153 15.71 -21.79 -14.40
CA LEU A 153 16.87 -21.59 -13.51
C LEU A 153 17.87 -22.77 -13.52
N ILE A 154 17.44 -23.95 -13.99
CA ILE A 154 18.27 -25.15 -14.15
C ILE A 154 19.26 -25.02 -15.33
N TRP A 155 18.94 -24.23 -16.36
CA TRP A 155 19.82 -24.03 -17.54
C TRP A 155 20.98 -23.06 -17.28
N ILE A 156 20.76 -22.04 -16.45
CA ILE A 156 21.74 -20.99 -16.12
C ILE A 156 22.93 -21.51 -15.29
N PHE A 157 22.73 -22.50 -14.42
CA PHE A 157 23.85 -23.08 -13.67
C PHE A 157 24.82 -23.87 -14.56
N SER A 158 24.45 -24.15 -15.82
CA SER A 158 25.27 -24.94 -16.75
C SER A 158 26.10 -24.11 -17.73
N TYR A 159 25.82 -22.82 -17.94
CA TYR A 159 26.57 -21.92 -18.83
C TYR A 159 26.58 -20.52 -18.21
N THR A 160 27.77 -19.92 -18.05
CA THR A 160 27.91 -18.57 -17.50
C THR A 160 28.75 -17.72 -18.45
N GLU A 161 28.07 -16.97 -19.33
CA GLU A 161 28.62 -15.77 -19.96
C GLU A 161 28.12 -14.51 -19.22
N SER A 162 28.74 -13.34 -19.47
CA SER A 162 28.46 -12.11 -18.74
C SER A 162 27.03 -11.57 -18.90
N ASP A 163 26.37 -11.91 -20.00
CA ASP A 163 24.98 -11.51 -20.27
C ASP A 163 23.98 -12.27 -19.38
N ASP A 164 24.31 -13.49 -18.91
CA ASP A 164 23.45 -14.32 -18.06
C ASP A 164 23.26 -13.74 -16.65
N ILE A 165 24.26 -13.04 -16.11
CA ILE A 165 24.22 -12.50 -14.73
C ILE A 165 23.11 -11.44 -14.60
N PHE A 166 22.96 -10.59 -15.61
CA PHE A 166 21.94 -9.55 -15.59
C PHE A 166 20.54 -10.16 -15.58
N GLU A 167 20.31 -11.17 -16.41
CA GLU A 167 19.00 -11.80 -16.52
C GLU A 167 18.62 -12.56 -15.24
N ILE A 168 19.59 -13.20 -14.57
CA ILE A 168 19.41 -13.82 -13.25
C ILE A 168 18.98 -12.77 -12.21
N ILE A 169 19.64 -11.62 -12.18
CA ILE A 169 19.33 -10.55 -11.23
C ILE A 169 17.90 -10.04 -11.46
N CYS A 170 17.50 -9.85 -12.72
CA CYS A 170 16.14 -9.47 -13.08
C CYS A 170 15.12 -10.53 -12.65
N ALA A 171 15.41 -11.81 -12.91
CA ALA A 171 14.56 -12.94 -12.56
C ALA A 171 14.27 -13.01 -11.06
N VAL A 172 15.34 -12.99 -10.27
CA VAL A 172 15.26 -13.04 -8.80
C VAL A 172 14.52 -11.81 -8.27
N SER A 173 14.76 -10.63 -8.85
CA SER A 173 14.09 -9.40 -8.43
C SER A 173 12.57 -9.44 -8.66
N VAL A 174 12.13 -9.93 -9.83
CA VAL A 174 10.70 -10.09 -10.17
C VAL A 174 10.04 -11.08 -9.22
N ALA A 175 10.68 -12.24 -8.98
CA ALA A 175 10.14 -13.28 -8.12
C ALA A 175 10.00 -12.80 -6.66
N VAL A 176 11.05 -12.18 -6.11
CA VAL A 176 11.06 -11.66 -4.74
C VAL A 176 10.01 -10.57 -4.56
N LEU A 177 9.95 -9.58 -5.46
CA LEU A 177 8.96 -8.49 -5.36
C LEU A 177 7.52 -9.01 -5.51
N GLY A 178 7.28 -9.95 -6.42
CA GLY A 178 5.95 -10.56 -6.60
C GLY A 178 5.46 -11.24 -5.32
N ILE A 179 6.33 -12.02 -4.67
CA ILE A 179 6.03 -12.67 -3.39
C ILE A 179 5.81 -11.63 -2.28
N MET A 180 6.65 -10.59 -2.20
CA MET A 180 6.50 -9.54 -1.19
C MET A 180 5.18 -8.77 -1.33
N PHE A 181 4.77 -8.43 -2.56
CA PHE A 181 3.48 -7.79 -2.82
C PHE A 181 2.31 -8.68 -2.43
N PHE A 182 2.38 -9.98 -2.71
CA PHE A 182 1.35 -10.94 -2.33
C PHE A 182 1.23 -11.10 -0.81
N ILE A 183 2.35 -11.27 -0.11
CA ILE A 183 2.37 -11.36 1.35
C ILE A 183 1.79 -10.08 1.98
N HIS A 184 2.21 -8.91 1.49
CA HIS A 184 1.68 -7.64 1.99
C HIS A 184 0.18 -7.48 1.72
N SER A 185 -0.30 -7.90 0.55
CA SER A 185 -1.71 -7.78 0.21
C SER A 185 -2.59 -8.68 1.09
N ILE A 186 -2.15 -9.91 1.37
CA ILE A 186 -2.81 -10.82 2.33
C ILE A 186 -2.82 -10.21 3.73
N MET A 187 -1.70 -9.65 4.19
CA MET A 187 -1.62 -9.02 5.52
C MET A 187 -2.56 -7.82 5.62
N CYS A 188 -2.63 -6.97 4.59
CA CYS A 188 -3.55 -5.84 4.53
C CYS A 188 -5.02 -6.26 4.54
N LEU A 189 -5.36 -7.40 3.93
CA LEU A 189 -6.70 -7.96 3.95
C LEU A 189 -7.03 -8.54 5.33
N THR A 190 -6.23 -9.50 5.80
CA THR A 190 -6.48 -10.26 7.04
C THR A 190 -6.39 -9.42 8.31
N CYS A 191 -5.55 -8.37 8.32
CA CYS A 191 -5.36 -7.49 9.47
C CYS A 191 -6.19 -6.20 9.38
N SER A 192 -7.13 -6.11 8.44
CA SER A 192 -8.15 -5.05 8.41
C SER A 192 -8.84 -4.95 9.76
N GLY A 193 -9.01 -3.73 10.28
CA GLY A 193 -9.78 -3.47 11.50
C GLY A 193 -11.19 -4.06 11.44
N GLU A 194 -11.80 -4.16 10.26
CA GLU A 194 -13.14 -4.74 10.04
C GLU A 194 -13.12 -6.26 10.19
N ILE A 195 -12.15 -6.95 9.59
CA ILE A 195 -11.99 -8.40 9.71
C ILE A 195 -11.57 -8.79 11.12
N ASN A 196 -10.68 -8.01 11.74
CA ASN A 196 -10.25 -8.26 13.12
C ASN A 196 -11.37 -7.94 14.13
N ALA A 197 -12.23 -6.94 13.87
CA ALA A 197 -13.43 -6.70 14.66
C ALA A 197 -14.46 -7.82 14.48
N LEU A 198 -14.63 -8.36 13.27
CA LEU A 198 -15.48 -9.52 13.00
C LEU A 198 -14.99 -10.80 13.73
N ILE A 199 -13.67 -11.01 13.81
CA ILE A 199 -13.09 -12.22 14.40
C ILE A 199 -12.90 -12.10 15.92
N LYS A 200 -12.47 -10.94 16.42
CA LYS A 200 -12.04 -10.76 17.83
C LYS A 200 -12.88 -9.77 18.62
N GLY A 201 -13.92 -9.16 18.02
CA GLY A 201 -14.83 -8.24 18.71
C GLY A 201 -14.25 -6.87 19.09
N LYS A 202 -12.95 -6.62 18.86
CA LYS A 202 -12.31 -5.31 19.06
C LYS A 202 -11.26 -5.01 17.98
N PRO A 203 -11.25 -3.78 17.41
CA PRO A 203 -10.22 -3.36 16.48
C PRO A 203 -8.86 -3.22 17.21
N ASN A 204 -7.83 -3.89 16.70
CA ASN A 204 -6.45 -3.80 17.24
C ASN A 204 -5.60 -2.83 16.42
N ASN A 205 -5.66 -1.55 16.77
CA ASN A 205 -5.03 -0.45 16.02
C ASN A 205 -3.48 -0.50 16.06
N LYS A 206 -2.88 -1.15 17.07
CA LYS A 206 -1.40 -1.34 17.16
C LYS A 206 -0.88 -2.27 16.06
N ILE A 207 -1.64 -3.31 15.70
CA ILE A 207 -1.28 -4.25 14.65
C ILE A 207 -1.39 -3.59 13.28
N LEU A 208 -2.46 -2.83 13.04
CA LEU A 208 -2.67 -2.09 11.79
C LEU A 208 -1.52 -1.12 11.49
N ARG A 209 -1.09 -0.35 12.50
CA ARG A 209 0.02 0.61 12.38
C ARG A 209 1.35 -0.04 11.98
N ARG A 210 1.64 -1.28 12.44
CA ARG A 210 2.87 -2.00 12.05
C ARG A 210 2.88 -2.39 10.59
N TYR A 211 1.74 -2.79 10.03
CA TYR A 211 1.64 -3.16 8.62
C TYR A 211 1.65 -1.96 7.69
N GLU A 212 1.10 -0.82 8.12
CA GLU A 212 1.28 0.44 7.37
C GLU A 212 2.75 0.82 7.26
N ILE A 213 3.53 0.70 8.34
CA ILE A 213 4.98 0.92 8.32
C ILE A 213 5.66 -0.04 7.33
N TYR A 214 5.33 -1.33 7.38
CA TYR A 214 5.87 -2.30 6.43
C TYR A 214 5.49 -1.96 4.97
N GLY A 215 4.25 -1.54 4.73
CA GLY A 215 3.78 -1.11 3.41
C GLY A 215 4.52 0.12 2.89
N HIS A 216 4.84 1.09 3.76
CA HIS A 216 5.67 2.24 3.41
C HIS A 216 7.11 1.84 3.05
N ILE A 217 7.72 0.92 3.81
CA ILE A 217 9.06 0.38 3.51
C ILE A 217 9.03 -0.35 2.16
N LEU A 218 8.06 -1.22 1.94
CA LEU A 218 7.91 -1.98 0.69
C LEU A 218 7.61 -1.06 -0.50
N SER A 219 6.83 0.00 -0.30
CA SER A 219 6.60 1.05 -1.31
C SER A 219 7.90 1.76 -1.69
N ALA A 220 8.70 2.18 -0.70
CA ALA A 220 10.00 2.80 -0.95
C ALA A 220 10.97 1.84 -1.68
N PHE A 221 11.02 0.58 -1.26
CA PHE A 221 11.82 -0.45 -1.92
C PHE A 221 11.38 -0.68 -3.36
N SER A 222 10.07 -0.76 -3.63
CA SER A 222 9.53 -0.93 -4.99
C SER A 222 9.93 0.22 -5.94
N ILE A 223 9.99 1.45 -5.43
CA ILE A 223 10.45 2.61 -6.20
C ILE A 223 11.93 2.46 -6.54
N ALA A 224 12.76 2.07 -5.56
CA ALA A 224 14.19 1.86 -5.79
C ALA A 224 14.43 0.77 -6.86
N CYS A 225 13.72 -0.36 -6.78
CA CYS A 225 13.80 -1.43 -7.77
C CYS A 225 13.34 -0.96 -9.16
N ALA A 226 12.26 -0.17 -9.25
CA ALA A 226 11.79 0.38 -10.52
C ALA A 226 12.82 1.34 -11.15
N VAL A 227 13.45 2.21 -10.34
CA VAL A 227 14.49 3.13 -10.81
C VAL A 227 15.72 2.36 -11.30
N LEU A 228 16.17 1.36 -10.54
CA LEU A 228 17.30 0.50 -10.93
C LEU A 228 17.00 -0.25 -12.24
N ALA A 229 15.79 -0.79 -12.40
CA ALA A 229 15.39 -1.44 -13.64
C ALA A 229 15.42 -0.48 -14.83
N ILE A 230 14.96 0.78 -14.66
CA ILE A 230 15.04 1.81 -15.71
C ILE A 230 16.49 2.13 -16.08
N THR A 231 17.41 2.21 -15.12
CA THR A 231 18.83 2.52 -15.42
C THR A 231 19.54 1.38 -16.16
N CYS A 232 19.06 0.16 -16.04
CA CYS A 232 19.64 -1.00 -16.73
C CYS A 232 19.04 -1.24 -18.14
N ILE A 233 17.92 -0.60 -18.50
CA ILE A 233 17.31 -0.74 -19.82
C ILE A 233 18.17 -0.11 -20.94
N PRO A 234 18.72 1.12 -20.81
CA PRO A 234 19.50 1.78 -21.86
C PRO A 234 20.77 1.03 -22.26
N THR A 235 21.49 0.43 -21.30
CA THR A 235 22.73 -0.33 -21.53
C THR A 235 22.52 -1.59 -22.38
N VAL A 236 21.26 -1.99 -22.61
CA VAL A 236 20.88 -3.18 -23.40
C VAL A 236 20.15 -2.80 -24.70
N ILE A 237 19.59 -1.58 -24.80
CA ILE A 237 18.94 -1.07 -26.03
C ILE A 237 19.96 -0.52 -27.03
N GLU A 238 21.09 0.03 -26.56
CA GLU A 238 22.15 0.57 -27.41
C GLU A 238 22.63 -0.37 -28.54
N PRO A 239 22.84 -1.69 -28.30
CA PRO A 239 23.15 -2.64 -29.37
C PRO A 239 22.01 -2.89 -30.38
N PHE A 240 20.74 -2.72 -29.97
CA PHE A 240 19.57 -2.90 -30.85
C PHE A 240 19.30 -1.70 -31.76
N LEU A 241 19.75 -0.50 -31.37
CA LEU A 241 19.64 0.72 -32.19
C LEU A 241 20.79 0.88 -33.20
N GLN A 242 21.82 0.04 -33.11
CA GLN A 242 22.98 0.05 -34.00
C GLN A 242 22.90 -1.00 -35.13
N ASN A 243 21.83 -1.80 -35.18
CA ASN A 243 21.46 -2.69 -36.30
C ASN A 243 20.22 -2.16 -37.03
#